data_AF-A0A9C7SBQ0-F1
#
_entry.id   AF-A0A9C7SBQ0-F1
#
_cell.length_a   1.000
_cell.length_b   1.000
_cell.length_c   1.000
_cell.angle_alpha   90.00
_cell.angle_beta   90.00
_cell.angle_gamma   90.00
#
_symmetry.space_group_name_H-M   'P 1'
#
loop_
_entity.id
_entity.type
_entity.pdbx_description
1 polymer ?
#
loop_
_entity_poly.entity_id
_entity_poly.type
_entity_poly.pdbx_seq_one_letter_code
_entity_poly.pdbx_strand_id
1 'polypeptide(L)'
;LWVLEKRPLEGDLPAEMAAEVLPQADVAAITGTSLINHTFEGLVRSCRPSTMVIVLGPTAPLSPVLFDYGVDAICGTLVTDADSVLQLIGQGANFGQVKRGGGVRLLTMVRT
;
A
#
# COMPACT_ATOMS: atom_id res chain seq x y z
N LEU A 1 4.16 -14.83 9.30
CA LEU A 1 4.11 -13.55 8.57
C LEU A 1 5.25 -13.56 7.57
N TRP A 2 4.97 -13.28 6.30
CA TRP A 2 6.00 -13.09 5.28
C TRP A 2 6.07 -11.61 4.93
N VAL A 3 7.28 -11.08 4.83
CA VAL A 3 7.54 -9.74 4.32
C VAL A 3 8.32 -9.92 3.03
N LEU A 4 7.77 -9.41 1.92
CA LEU A 4 8.42 -9.46 0.62
C LEU A 4 8.87 -8.06 0.26
N GLU A 5 10.18 -7.87 0.08
CA GLU A 5 10.75 -6.55 -0.21
C GLU A 5 11.76 -6.59 -1.36
N LYS A 6 11.86 -5.47 -2.07
CA LYS A 6 12.85 -5.30 -3.15
C LYS A 6 14.27 -5.16 -2.61
N ARG A 7 14.42 -4.77 -1.35
CA ARG A 7 15.68 -4.70 -0.60
C ARG A 7 15.46 -5.40 0.73
N PRO A 8 15.42 -6.74 0.74
CA PRO A 8 15.06 -7.52 1.91
C PRO A 8 16.10 -7.32 3.04
N LEU A 9 15.62 -7.24 4.28
CA LEU A 9 16.43 -7.35 5.49
C LEU A 9 16.47 -8.80 5.98
N GLU A 10 17.16 -9.04 7.10
CA GLU A 10 17.20 -10.36 7.72
C GLU A 10 15.78 -10.85 8.06
N GLY A 11 15.42 -12.02 7.52
CA GLY A 11 14.09 -12.61 7.70
C GLY A 11 13.05 -12.21 6.64
N ASP A 12 13.33 -11.21 5.82
CA ASP A 12 12.49 -10.86 4.67
C ASP A 12 12.77 -11.78 3.48
N LEU A 13 11.77 -11.93 2.62
CA LEU A 13 11.89 -12.62 1.34
C LEU A 13 12.11 -11.60 0.21
N PRO A 14 12.86 -11.98 -0.85
CA PRO A 14 12.91 -11.19 -2.07
C PRO A 14 11.52 -11.00 -2.67
N ALA A 15 11.25 -9.82 -3.24
CA ALA A 15 9.98 -9.50 -3.89
C ALA A 15 9.63 -10.47 -5.05
N GLU A 16 10.63 -11.08 -5.67
CA GLU A 16 10.49 -12.04 -6.77
C GLU A 16 9.78 -13.32 -6.35
N MET A 17 9.81 -13.67 -5.06
CA MET A 17 9.11 -14.84 -4.51
C MET A 17 7.59 -14.63 -4.37
N ALA A 18 7.05 -13.47 -4.74
CA ALA A 18 5.63 -13.16 -4.58
C ALA A 18 4.70 -14.18 -5.25
N ALA A 19 5.06 -14.69 -6.43
CA ALA A 19 4.27 -15.69 -7.14
C ALA A 19 4.17 -17.04 -6.40
N GLU A 20 5.15 -17.35 -5.54
CA GLU A 20 5.20 -18.58 -4.75
C GLU A 20 4.51 -18.41 -3.40
N VAL A 21 4.63 -17.23 -2.80
CA VAL A 21 4.18 -16.95 -1.42
C VAL A 21 2.73 -16.45 -1.39
N LEU A 22 2.34 -15.51 -2.27
CA LEU A 22 1.00 -14.89 -2.24
C LEU A 22 -0.16 -15.88 -2.42
N PRO A 23 -0.07 -16.97 -3.21
CA PRO A 23 -1.15 -17.96 -3.29
C PRO A 23 -1.49 -18.62 -1.95
N GLN A 24 -0.55 -18.62 -1.00
CA GLN A 24 -0.70 -19.26 0.32
C GLN A 24 -1.31 -18.31 1.36
N ALA A 25 -1.40 -17.02 1.07
CA ALA A 25 -1.84 -16.02 2.03
C ALA A 25 -3.38 -16.00 2.18
N ASP A 26 -3.86 -15.93 3.43
CA ASP A 26 -5.26 -15.56 3.71
C ASP A 26 -5.48 -14.05 3.55
N VAL A 27 -4.45 -13.24 3.81
CA VAL A 27 -4.46 -11.78 3.72
C VAL A 27 -3.19 -11.30 3.05
N ALA A 28 -3.31 -10.43 2.04
CA ALA A 28 -2.19 -9.81 1.35
C ALA A 28 -2.23 -8.29 1.53
N ALA A 29 -1.22 -7.74 2.21
CA ALA A 29 -1.04 -6.31 2.39
C ALA A 29 -0.02 -5.78 1.37
N ILE A 30 -0.49 -5.07 0.35
CA ILE A 30 0.30 -4.59 -0.79
C ILE A 30 0.53 -3.07 -0.66
N THR A 31 1.80 -2.65 -0.69
CA THR A 31 2.15 -1.22 -0.68
C THR A 31 1.58 -0.48 -1.90
N GLY A 32 1.06 0.74 -1.70
CA GLY A 32 0.60 1.61 -2.78
C GLY A 32 1.70 1.95 -3.79
N THR A 33 2.97 1.91 -3.38
CA THR A 33 4.12 2.11 -4.28
C THR A 33 4.24 1.03 -5.37
N SER A 34 3.57 -0.11 -5.21
CA SER A 34 3.46 -1.14 -6.26
C SER A 34 2.77 -0.64 -7.54
N LEU A 35 1.92 0.40 -7.42
CA LEU A 35 1.30 1.07 -8.56
C LEU A 35 2.32 1.88 -9.36
N ILE A 36 3.22 2.58 -8.66
CA ILE A 36 4.27 3.42 -9.28
C ILE A 36 5.30 2.55 -10.00
N ASN A 37 5.68 1.42 -9.40
CA ASN A 37 6.73 0.57 -9.95
C ASN A 37 6.20 -0.58 -10.81
N HIS A 38 4.92 -0.53 -11.20
CA HIS A 38 4.25 -1.42 -12.13
C HIS A 38 4.19 -2.90 -11.71
N THR A 39 4.30 -3.22 -10.41
CA THR A 39 4.17 -4.60 -9.93
C THR A 39 2.77 -4.94 -9.40
N PHE A 40 1.91 -3.94 -9.16
CA PHE A 40 0.60 -4.12 -8.53
C PHE A 40 -0.25 -5.22 -9.17
N GLU A 41 -0.48 -5.18 -10.48
CA GLU A 41 -1.34 -6.15 -11.17
C GLU A 41 -0.82 -7.60 -11.04
N GLY A 42 0.50 -7.78 -11.13
CA GLY A 42 1.13 -9.09 -10.97
C GLY A 42 0.99 -9.64 -9.55
N LEU A 43 1.12 -8.78 -8.54
CA LEU A 43 0.93 -9.16 -7.14
C LEU A 43 -0.51 -9.57 -6.86
N VAL A 44 -1.50 -8.78 -7.31
CA VAL A 44 -2.92 -9.12 -7.10
C VAL A 44 -3.30 -10.40 -7.83
N ARG A 45 -2.83 -10.60 -9.08
CA ARG A 45 -3.06 -11.85 -9.83
C ARG A 45 -2.41 -13.09 -9.19
N SER A 46 -1.39 -12.89 -8.36
CA SER A 46 -0.74 -13.99 -7.63
C SER A 46 -1.51 -14.38 -6.36
N CYS A 47 -2.43 -13.55 -5.90
CA CYS A 47 -3.30 -13.90 -4.78
C CYS A 47 -4.36 -14.90 -5.24
N ARG A 48 -4.71 -15.86 -4.38
CA ARG A 48 -5.84 -16.76 -4.66
C ARG A 48 -7.17 -16.00 -4.52
N PRO A 49 -8.27 -16.46 -5.15
CA PRO A 49 -9.56 -15.76 -5.12
C PRO A 49 -10.16 -15.53 -3.72
N SER A 50 -9.70 -16.25 -2.71
CA SER A 50 -10.16 -16.13 -1.31
C SER A 50 -9.25 -15.28 -0.43
N THR A 51 -8.15 -14.75 -0.96
CA THR A 51 -7.24 -13.86 -0.22
C THR A 51 -7.91 -12.50 -0.05
N MET A 52 -7.92 -11.97 1.18
CA MET A 52 -8.28 -10.57 1.42
C MET A 52 -7.11 -9.67 0.98
N VAL A 53 -7.33 -8.86 -0.05
CA VAL A 53 -6.29 -7.98 -0.63
C VAL A 53 -6.47 -6.56 -0.10
N ILE A 54 -5.43 -6.04 0.53
CA ILE A 54 -5.39 -4.69 1.10
C ILE A 54 -4.31 -3.90 0.38
N VAL A 55 -4.65 -2.75 -0.21
CA VAL A 55 -3.65 -1.80 -0.70
C VAL A 55 -3.45 -0.72 0.35
N LEU A 56 -2.21 -0.45 0.74
CA LEU A 56 -1.93 0.47 1.84
C LEU A 56 -0.76 1.43 1.59
N GLY A 57 -0.85 2.58 2.24
CA GLY A 57 0.21 3.58 2.30
C GLY A 57 -0.20 4.90 1.65
N PRO A 58 0.61 5.96 1.83
CA PRO A 58 0.29 7.31 1.34
C PRO A 58 0.11 7.38 -0.18
N THR A 59 0.79 6.48 -0.89
CA THR A 59 0.72 6.34 -2.36
C THR A 59 -0.57 5.64 -2.83
N ALA A 60 -1.30 4.96 -1.94
CA ALA A 60 -2.53 4.26 -2.32
C ALA A 60 -3.62 5.29 -2.69
N PRO A 61 -4.08 5.34 -3.96
CA PRO A 61 -5.12 6.27 -4.34
C PRO A 61 -6.43 5.85 -3.69
N LEU A 62 -7.14 6.80 -3.06
CA LEU A 62 -8.48 6.59 -2.52
C LEU A 62 -9.52 6.57 -3.66
N SER A 63 -9.41 5.57 -4.53
CA SER A 63 -10.25 5.40 -5.72
C SER A 63 -10.93 4.04 -5.71
N PRO A 64 -12.27 3.99 -5.86
CA PRO A 64 -13.00 2.73 -5.89
C PRO A 64 -12.63 1.83 -7.09
N VAL A 65 -11.97 2.38 -8.12
CA VAL A 65 -11.50 1.61 -9.28
C VAL A 65 -10.61 0.44 -8.86
N LEU A 66 -9.85 0.56 -7.76
CA LEU A 66 -9.02 -0.56 -7.30
C LEU A 66 -9.83 -1.81 -6.90
N PHE A 67 -11.11 -1.65 -6.55
CA PHE A 67 -11.99 -2.79 -6.28
C PHE A 67 -12.26 -3.61 -7.54
N ASP A 68 -12.31 -2.99 -8.72
CA ASP A 68 -12.45 -3.72 -9.99
C ASP A 68 -11.21 -4.57 -10.31
N TYR A 69 -10.09 -4.27 -9.65
CA TYR A 69 -8.80 -4.98 -9.82
C TYR A 69 -8.54 -6.02 -8.72
N GLY A 70 -9.54 -6.39 -7.92
CA GLY A 70 -9.41 -7.46 -6.92
C GLY A 70 -8.90 -6.99 -5.55
N VAL A 71 -8.95 -5.69 -5.26
CA VAL A 71 -8.69 -5.15 -3.91
C VAL A 71 -9.97 -5.20 -3.07
N ASP A 72 -9.85 -5.51 -1.78
CA ASP A 72 -10.97 -5.52 -0.84
C ASP A 72 -10.99 -4.29 0.07
N ALA A 73 -9.79 -3.78 0.42
CA ALA A 73 -9.66 -2.55 1.19
C ALA A 73 -8.50 -1.66 0.71
N ILE A 74 -8.73 -0.35 0.75
CA ILE A 74 -7.75 0.67 0.39
C ILE A 74 -7.48 1.52 1.63
N CYS A 75 -6.26 1.46 2.15
CA CYS A 75 -5.79 2.19 3.31
C CYS A 75 -4.87 3.34 2.86
N GLY A 76 -5.47 4.45 2.48
CA GLY A 76 -4.80 5.63 1.94
C GLY A 76 -4.73 6.81 2.91
N THR A 77 -4.32 7.96 2.37
CA THR A 77 -4.17 9.21 3.13
C THR A 77 -4.89 10.35 2.42
N LEU A 78 -5.72 11.10 3.15
CA LEU A 78 -6.30 12.36 2.72
C LEU A 78 -5.46 13.52 3.28
N VAL A 79 -5.04 14.43 2.41
CA VAL A 79 -4.46 15.72 2.83
C VAL A 79 -5.58 16.64 3.29
N THR A 80 -5.53 17.09 4.54
CA THR A 80 -6.51 18.00 5.14
C THR A 80 -6.01 19.43 5.25
N ASP A 81 -4.69 19.64 5.16
CA ASP A 81 -4.04 20.95 5.11
C ASP A 81 -2.87 20.86 4.11
N ALA A 82 -3.08 21.39 2.91
CA ALA A 82 -2.12 21.27 1.83
C ALA A 82 -0.85 22.12 2.09
N ASP A 83 -1.00 23.31 2.68
CA ASP A 83 0.13 24.23 2.87
C ASP A 83 1.12 23.68 3.89
N SER A 84 0.63 23.19 5.03
CA SER A 84 1.46 22.54 6.05
C SER A 84 2.16 21.30 5.51
N VAL A 85 1.44 20.46 4.75
CA VAL A 85 2.01 19.24 4.15
C VAL A 85 3.08 19.58 3.11
N LEU A 86 2.83 20.57 2.25
CA LEU A 86 3.80 21.03 1.25
C LEU A 86 5.07 21.59 1.90
N GLN A 87 4.95 22.35 2.98
CA GLN A 87 6.11 22.85 3.72
C GLN A 87 6.95 21.71 4.31
N LEU A 88 6.31 20.74 4.96
CA LEU A 88 6.99 19.59 5.54
C LEU A 88 7.70 18.74 4.47
N ILE A 89 7.00 18.43 3.38
CA ILE A 89 7.58 17.69 2.25
C ILE A 89 8.73 18.48 1.62
N GLY A 90 8.58 19.80 1.45
CA GLY A 90 9.62 20.69 0.92
C GLY A 90 10.90 20.72 1.79
N GLN A 91 10.78 20.39 3.08
CA GLN A 91 11.91 20.25 4.02
C GLN A 91 12.45 18.82 4.12
N GLY A 92 11.95 17.88 3.31
CA GLY A 92 12.40 16.49 3.32
C GLY A 92 11.77 15.63 4.42
N ALA A 93 10.64 16.05 4.99
CA ALA A 93 9.94 15.26 6.01
C ALA A 93 9.48 13.91 5.43
N ASN A 94 9.79 12.82 6.13
CA ASN A 94 9.21 11.52 5.82
C ASN A 94 7.74 11.45 6.24
N PHE A 95 7.01 10.43 5.76
CA PHE A 95 5.58 10.31 6.05
C PHE A 95 5.25 10.26 7.55
N GLY A 96 6.11 9.64 8.36
CA GLY A 96 5.94 9.62 9.81
C GLY A 96 6.04 11.01 10.44
N GLN A 97 6.86 11.90 9.88
CA GLN A 97 6.94 13.31 10.30
C GLN A 97 5.74 14.09 9.80
N VAL A 98 5.31 13.91 8.55
CA VAL A 98 4.08 14.53 8.01
C VAL A 98 2.87 14.17 8.87
N LYS A 99 2.70 12.88 9.21
CA LYS A 99 1.62 12.43 10.09
C LYS A 99 1.64 13.08 11.47
N ARG A 100 2.82 13.28 12.06
CA ARG A 100 2.98 13.94 13.38
C ARG A 100 2.80 15.45 13.30
N GLY A 101 3.18 16.07 12.19
CA GLY A 101 3.03 17.51 11.93
C GLY A 101 1.59 17.94 11.70
N GLY A 102 0.67 17.00 11.51
CA GLY A 102 -0.73 17.28 11.18
C GLY A 102 -0.92 17.50 9.68
N GLY A 103 -2.15 17.82 9.27
CA GLY A 103 -2.49 18.08 7.87
C GLY A 103 -2.75 16.84 7.01
N VAL A 104 -2.76 15.64 7.61
CA VAL A 104 -3.20 14.41 6.95
C VAL A 104 -4.16 13.61 7.83
N ARG A 105 -5.08 12.89 7.18
CA ARG A 105 -5.98 11.93 7.81
C ARG A 105 -5.87 10.57 7.11
N LEU A 106 -5.66 9.52 7.89
CA LEU A 106 -5.67 8.15 7.37
C LEU A 106 -7.12 7.73 7.13
N LEU A 107 -7.39 7.14 5.97
CA LEU A 107 -8.71 6.67 5.58
C LEU A 107 -8.63 5.23 5.10
N THR A 108 -9.70 4.48 5.38
CA THR A 108 -9.90 3.14 4.84
C THR A 108 -11.20 3.13 4.03
N MET A 109 -11.11 2.75 2.77
CA MET A 109 -12.26 2.40 1.93
C MET A 109 -12.35 0.88 1.86
N VAL A 110 -13.55 0.34 2.06
CA VAL A 110 -13.81 -1.10 1.97
C VAL A 110 -14.81 -1.33 0.85
N ARG A 111 -14.61 -2.38 0.07
CA ARG A 111 -15.57 -2.82 -0.94
C ARG A 111 -16.91 -3.13 -0.26
N THR A 112 -17.98 -2.46 -0.69
CA THR A 112 -19.37 -2.66 -0.23
C THR A 112 -20.10 -3.67 -1.07
#